data_AF-A0A2B7YAR8-F1
#
_entry.id   AF-A0A2B7YAR8-F1
#
_cell.length_a   1.000
_cell.length_b   1.000
_cell.length_c   1.000
_cell.angle_alpha   90.00
_cell.angle_beta   90.00
_cell.angle_gamma   90.00
#
_symmetry.space_group_name_H-M   'P 1'
#
loop_
_entity.id
_entity.type
_entity.pdbx_description
1 polymer ?
#
loop_
_entity_poly.entity_id
_entity_poly.type
_entity_poly.pdbx_seq_one_letter_code
_entity_poly.pdbx_strand_id
1 'polypeptide(L)'
;MRWLLFRQQAEAKIALEESSWWRRKPDIGYSGSGLAPPRQNFSALPQFVCNTHKIEPHVEISDNDNDDAIPPNQSLATAEIRGQSQWPTTDFNTYNTRSNKVRIVKTPGGNLRYLHIKKKGTAPKCGDCGIKLPGIPALRPREYAQISRPKKSVSRAYGGSRCAGCVKDRIVRAFLIEEQKIVKKVLKESQEKAATSAKKR
;
A
#
# COMPACT_ATOMS: atom_id res chain seq x y z
N MET A 1 26.74 -34.93 51.03
CA MET A 1 27.12 -33.52 51.20
C MET A 1 27.75 -32.90 49.93
N ARG A 2 28.78 -33.52 49.32
CA ARG A 2 29.50 -32.97 48.14
C ARG A 2 28.69 -32.91 46.82
N TRP A 3 27.66 -33.75 46.66
CA TRP A 3 26.76 -33.78 45.49
C TRP A 3 25.76 -32.62 45.44
N LEU A 4 25.28 -32.16 46.60
CA LEU A 4 24.38 -31.00 46.68
C LEU A 4 25.13 -29.72 46.33
N LEU A 5 26.38 -29.60 46.77
CA LEU A 5 27.24 -28.46 46.43
C LEU A 5 27.53 -28.39 44.92
N PHE A 6 27.73 -29.53 44.26
CA PHE A 6 28.00 -29.59 42.82
C PHE A 6 26.77 -29.26 41.98
N ARG A 7 25.58 -29.71 42.41
CA ARG A 7 24.30 -29.34 41.78
C ARG A 7 23.99 -27.85 41.95
N GLN A 8 24.26 -27.30 43.12
CA GLN A 8 24.05 -25.88 43.40
C GLN A 8 25.04 -24.98 42.62
N GLN A 9 26.27 -25.46 42.39
CA GLN A 9 27.25 -24.78 41.53
C GLN A 9 26.89 -24.84 40.04
N ALA A 10 26.25 -25.92 39.56
CA ALA A 10 25.79 -26.03 38.18
C ALA A 10 24.55 -25.14 37.90
N GLU A 11 23.59 -25.10 38.83
CA GLU A 11 22.39 -24.26 38.71
C GLU A 11 22.74 -22.75 38.78
N ALA A 12 23.73 -22.36 39.60
CA ALA A 12 24.22 -20.97 39.65
C ALA A 12 24.96 -20.52 38.37
N LYS A 13 25.63 -21.43 37.67
CA LYS A 13 26.34 -21.14 36.41
C LYS A 13 25.37 -20.89 35.25
N ILE A 14 24.29 -21.67 35.16
CA ILE A 14 23.25 -21.51 34.14
C ILE A 14 22.52 -20.16 34.30
N ALA A 15 22.21 -19.76 35.53
CA ALA A 15 21.55 -18.47 35.80
C ALA A 15 22.41 -17.23 35.46
N LEU A 16 23.74 -17.33 35.61
CA LEU A 16 24.67 -16.26 35.22
C LEU A 16 24.87 -16.18 33.69
N GLU A 17 24.77 -17.30 32.98
CA GLU A 17 24.86 -17.35 31.52
C GLU A 17 23.59 -16.78 30.86
N GLU A 18 22.41 -17.08 31.41
CA GLU A 18 21.13 -16.52 30.95
C GLU A 18 21.01 -15.01 31.17
N SER A 19 21.56 -14.47 32.27
CA SER A 19 21.54 -13.02 32.54
C SER A 19 22.55 -12.22 31.71
N SER A 20 23.55 -12.87 31.12
CA SER A 20 24.51 -12.25 30.19
C SER A 20 23.96 -12.06 28.76
N TRP A 21 22.98 -12.88 28.36
CA TRP A 21 22.32 -12.81 27.05
C TRP A 21 21.34 -11.62 26.93
N TRP A 22 20.79 -11.13 28.04
CA TRP A 22 19.91 -9.95 28.04
C TRP A 22 20.67 -8.62 27.96
N ARG A 23 22.00 -8.61 28.14
CA ARG A 23 22.82 -7.38 28.20
C ARG A 23 23.61 -7.09 26.91
N ARG A 24 23.37 -7.82 25.83
CA ARG A 24 23.90 -7.54 24.49
C ARG A 24 22.76 -7.40 23.47
N LYS A 25 22.09 -6.24 23.48
CA LYS A 25 21.42 -5.74 22.27
C LYS A 25 22.38 -4.79 21.56
N PRO A 26 22.78 -5.07 20.30
CA PRO A 26 23.36 -4.02 19.48
C PRO A 26 22.24 -3.05 19.09
N ASP A 27 22.40 -1.80 19.52
CA ASP A 27 21.61 -0.67 19.04
C ASP A 27 21.87 -0.49 17.54
N ILE A 28 20.91 -0.92 16.71
CA ILE A 28 20.92 -0.60 15.28
C ILE A 28 20.37 0.83 15.16
N GLY A 29 21.26 1.79 15.38
CA GLY A 29 21.06 3.18 14.99
C GLY A 29 21.06 3.28 13.46
N TYR A 30 19.91 3.63 12.88
CA TYR A 30 19.81 3.95 11.46
C TYR A 30 20.06 5.46 11.30
N SER A 31 21.32 5.87 11.39
CA SER A 31 21.80 7.14 10.85
C SER A 31 22.43 6.84 9.48
N GLY A 32 21.87 7.42 8.43
CA GLY A 32 22.28 7.09 7.08
C GLY A 32 21.50 7.84 6.01
N SER A 33 21.74 9.14 5.94
CA SER A 33 21.57 9.96 4.74
C SER A 33 22.24 9.29 3.54
N GLY A 34 21.45 8.69 2.65
CA GLY A 34 21.91 8.09 1.40
C GLY A 34 21.37 8.86 0.20
N LEU A 35 22.29 9.40 -0.59
CA LEU A 35 22.07 10.28 -1.73
C LEU A 35 21.12 9.70 -2.78
N ALA A 36 20.38 10.61 -3.44
CA ALA A 36 19.62 10.33 -4.64
C ALA A 36 20.55 9.95 -5.81
N PRO A 37 20.22 8.94 -6.63
CA PRO A 37 20.98 8.64 -7.84
C PRO A 37 20.80 9.75 -8.90
N PRO A 38 21.85 10.05 -9.68
CA PRO A 38 21.81 11.10 -10.71
C PRO A 38 20.88 10.71 -11.87
N ARG A 39 20.16 11.72 -12.38
CA ARG A 39 19.35 11.68 -13.59
C ARG A 39 20.20 11.22 -14.77
N GLN A 40 19.84 10.09 -15.38
CA GLN A 40 20.35 9.75 -16.70
C GLN A 40 19.56 10.52 -17.75
N ASN A 41 20.30 11.27 -18.57
CA ASN A 41 19.85 12.00 -19.73
C ASN A 41 19.36 11.02 -20.80
N PHE A 42 18.07 11.06 -21.13
CA PHE A 42 17.58 10.53 -22.40
C PHE A 42 17.68 11.65 -23.44
N SER A 43 18.83 11.70 -24.10
CA SER A 43 18.98 12.35 -25.40
C SER A 43 18.43 11.46 -26.51
N ALA A 44 17.96 12.11 -27.58
CA ALA A 44 17.58 11.56 -28.89
C ALA A 44 16.18 10.91 -29.01
N LEU A 45 15.17 11.75 -29.22
CA LEU A 45 14.10 11.44 -30.17
C LEU A 45 14.58 11.84 -31.57
N PRO A 46 14.59 10.94 -32.57
CA PRO A 46 14.64 11.37 -33.95
C PRO A 46 13.28 11.94 -34.37
N GLN A 47 13.35 13.12 -35.00
CA GLN A 47 12.25 13.81 -35.65
C GLN A 47 11.66 12.91 -36.73
N PHE A 48 10.37 12.57 -36.62
CA PHE A 48 9.63 12.03 -37.76
C PHE A 48 8.85 13.17 -38.40
N VAL A 49 9.26 13.43 -39.64
CA VAL A 49 8.80 14.47 -40.54
C VAL A 49 7.33 14.23 -40.90
N CYS A 50 6.61 15.33 -41.04
CA CYS A 50 5.26 15.46 -41.56
C CYS A 50 5.04 14.68 -42.87
N ASN A 51 3.84 14.14 -43.05
CA ASN A 51 3.22 14.21 -44.38
C ASN A 51 1.70 14.25 -44.28
N THR A 52 1.18 15.41 -44.65
CA THR A 52 -0.22 15.75 -44.84
C THR A 52 -0.69 15.22 -46.19
N HIS A 53 -1.65 14.31 -46.20
CA HIS A 53 -2.46 14.04 -47.39
C HIS A 53 -3.88 14.58 -47.20
N LYS A 54 -4.01 15.82 -47.67
CA LYS A 54 -5.11 16.41 -48.44
C LYS A 54 -6.31 15.49 -48.71
N ILE A 55 -7.45 15.83 -48.13
CA ILE A 55 -8.78 15.57 -48.71
C ILE A 55 -9.57 16.87 -48.53
N GLU A 56 -9.78 17.57 -49.65
CA GLU A 56 -10.74 18.66 -49.78
C GLU A 56 -12.15 18.06 -49.83
N PRO A 57 -13.15 18.79 -49.33
CA PRO A 57 -14.20 19.16 -50.27
C PRO A 57 -14.50 20.66 -50.27
N HIS A 58 -14.50 21.19 -51.49
CA HIS A 58 -15.17 22.39 -51.93
C HIS A 58 -16.55 22.54 -51.27
N VAL A 59 -16.78 23.70 -50.64
CA VAL A 59 -18.12 24.28 -50.50
C VAL A 59 -18.02 25.72 -50.97
N GLU A 60 -18.67 25.98 -52.09
CA GLU A 60 -18.88 27.31 -52.64
C GLU A 60 -19.71 28.12 -51.64
N ILE A 61 -19.17 29.25 -51.22
CA ILE A 61 -19.95 30.29 -50.53
C ILE A 61 -20.02 31.43 -51.53
N SER A 62 -21.22 31.62 -52.09
CA SER A 62 -21.59 32.76 -52.89
C SER A 62 -21.43 34.05 -52.08
N ASP A 63 -20.66 34.97 -52.64
CA ASP A 63 -20.57 36.36 -52.20
C ASP A 63 -21.97 36.99 -52.25
N ASN A 64 -22.45 37.45 -51.09
CA ASN A 64 -23.48 38.48 -51.02
C ASN A 64 -22.88 39.60 -50.17
N ASP A 65 -22.36 40.59 -50.88
CA ASP A 65 -22.04 41.90 -50.35
C ASP A 65 -23.29 42.52 -49.71
N ASN A 66 -23.23 42.75 -48.40
CA ASN A 66 -23.97 43.83 -47.76
C ASN A 66 -23.06 44.43 -46.69
N ASP A 67 -22.47 45.55 -47.07
CA ASP A 67 -21.81 46.52 -46.23
C ASP A 67 -22.82 47.09 -45.22
N ASP A 68 -22.68 46.73 -43.95
CA ASP A 68 -23.13 47.57 -42.85
C ASP A 68 -21.99 47.70 -41.84
N ALA A 69 -21.38 48.88 -41.89
CA ALA A 69 -20.31 49.33 -41.04
C ALA A 69 -20.68 49.22 -39.56
N ILE A 70 -19.89 48.47 -38.78
CA ILE A 70 -19.88 48.58 -37.32
C ILE A 70 -18.75 49.57 -36.93
N PRO A 71 -19.07 50.68 -36.25
CA PRO A 71 -18.14 51.77 -35.99
C PRO A 71 -17.01 51.38 -35.01
N PRO A 72 -15.77 51.85 -35.22
CA PRO A 72 -14.66 51.58 -34.33
C PRO A 72 -14.57 52.65 -33.24
N ASN A 73 -15.27 52.47 -32.12
CA ASN A 73 -14.92 52.97 -30.78
C ASN A 73 -16.12 53.05 -29.82
N GLN A 74 -16.50 51.93 -29.21
CA GLN A 74 -17.12 52.01 -27.88
C GLN A 74 -16.24 51.25 -26.90
N SER A 75 -15.55 52.05 -26.09
CA SER A 75 -15.10 51.76 -24.74
C SER A 75 -14.60 50.35 -24.45
N LEU A 76 -13.30 50.27 -24.15
CA LEU A 76 -12.69 49.30 -23.25
C LEU A 76 -13.41 49.32 -21.89
N ALA A 77 -14.59 48.72 -21.82
CA ALA A 77 -15.42 48.63 -20.63
C ALA A 77 -16.38 47.45 -20.77
N THR A 78 -15.83 46.25 -20.94
CA THR A 78 -16.43 45.03 -20.40
C THR A 78 -15.36 43.95 -20.34
N ALA A 79 -14.60 43.98 -19.26
CA ALA A 79 -13.99 42.80 -18.71
C ALA A 79 -15.11 41.83 -18.25
N GLU A 80 -15.86 41.26 -19.18
CA GLU A 80 -16.93 40.29 -18.93
C GLU A 80 -16.61 38.92 -19.53
N ILE A 81 -15.34 38.52 -19.45
CA ILE A 81 -14.96 37.11 -19.37
C ILE A 81 -13.98 36.92 -18.20
N ARG A 82 -14.30 37.52 -17.04
CA ARG A 82 -13.66 37.20 -15.75
C ARG A 82 -14.68 37.37 -14.64
N GLY A 83 -15.35 36.27 -14.31
CA GLY A 83 -16.30 36.18 -13.21
C GLY A 83 -17.65 35.76 -13.76
N GLN A 84 -18.26 34.65 -13.36
CA GLN A 84 -18.34 34.20 -11.99
C GLN A 84 -18.25 32.68 -11.93
N SER A 85 -17.08 32.14 -11.58
CA SER A 85 -17.02 30.90 -10.81
C SER A 85 -16.94 31.27 -9.34
N GLN A 86 -17.93 32.02 -8.85
CA GLN A 86 -18.03 32.35 -7.43
C GLN A 86 -18.47 31.08 -6.70
N TRP A 87 -17.51 30.25 -6.34
CA TRP A 87 -17.74 29.06 -5.53
C TRP A 87 -17.30 29.35 -4.11
N PRO A 88 -18.23 29.40 -3.12
CA PRO A 88 -17.86 29.34 -1.72
C PRO A 88 -17.52 27.87 -1.43
N THR A 89 -16.31 27.45 -1.76
CA THR A 89 -15.80 26.15 -1.31
C THR A 89 -15.02 26.43 -0.05
N THR A 90 -15.66 26.32 1.11
CA THR A 90 -14.99 26.38 2.42
C THR A 90 -14.22 25.08 2.69
N ASP A 91 -13.35 24.71 1.76
CA ASP A 91 -12.23 23.80 1.98
C ASP A 91 -10.99 24.66 1.74
N PHE A 92 -10.65 25.50 2.73
CA PHE A 92 -9.64 26.56 2.61
C PHE A 92 -8.22 25.98 2.64
N ASN A 93 -7.88 25.12 1.69
CA ASN A 93 -6.51 24.80 1.40
C ASN A 93 -6.27 25.13 -0.07
N THR A 94 -5.63 26.26 -0.32
CA THR A 94 -5.36 26.77 -1.67
C THR A 94 -4.21 26.03 -2.35
N TYR A 95 -3.39 25.30 -1.59
CA TYR A 95 -2.20 24.63 -2.10
C TYR A 95 -2.51 23.26 -2.72
N ASN A 96 -1.72 22.88 -3.73
CA ASN A 96 -1.78 21.57 -4.38
C ASN A 96 -1.16 20.47 -3.48
N THR A 97 -1.88 20.12 -2.43
CA THR A 97 -1.51 19.06 -1.50
C THR A 97 -2.12 17.72 -1.91
N ARG A 98 -1.63 16.61 -1.34
CA ARG A 98 -2.20 15.27 -1.60
C ARG A 98 -3.69 15.16 -1.22
N SER A 99 -4.16 15.96 -0.28
CA SER A 99 -5.57 16.08 0.12
C SER A 99 -6.41 16.90 -0.85
N ASN A 100 -5.82 17.94 -1.43
CA ASN A 100 -6.50 18.90 -2.27
C ASN A 100 -6.24 18.65 -3.76
N LYS A 101 -6.41 17.39 -4.18
CA LYS A 101 -6.38 17.05 -5.60
C LYS A 101 -7.77 17.26 -6.20
N VAL A 102 -7.83 17.85 -7.37
CA VAL A 102 -9.09 18.26 -8.01
C VAL A 102 -9.25 17.61 -9.37
N ARG A 103 -10.48 17.21 -9.71
CA ARG A 103 -10.89 16.81 -11.05
C ARG A 103 -11.73 17.92 -11.67
N ILE A 104 -11.38 18.36 -12.87
CA ILE A 104 -12.21 19.29 -13.66
C ILE A 104 -13.27 18.46 -14.39
N VAL A 105 -14.55 18.77 -14.17
CA VAL A 105 -15.67 18.07 -14.80
C VAL A 105 -16.56 19.09 -15.50
N LYS A 106 -17.00 18.75 -16.72
CA LYS A 106 -18.05 19.50 -17.44
C LYS A 106 -19.40 19.17 -16.82
N THR A 107 -20.08 20.19 -16.34
CA THR A 107 -21.47 20.05 -15.89
C THR A 107 -22.43 20.02 -17.07
N PRO A 108 -23.64 19.48 -16.90
CA PRO A 108 -24.64 19.45 -17.97
C PRO A 108 -24.94 20.82 -18.60
N GLY A 109 -24.82 21.91 -17.82
CA GLY A 109 -24.96 23.28 -18.33
C GLY A 109 -23.71 23.85 -19.04
N GLY A 110 -22.79 23.00 -19.50
CA GLY A 110 -21.59 23.42 -20.24
C GLY A 110 -20.44 23.99 -19.39
N ASN A 111 -20.70 24.33 -18.12
CA ASN A 111 -19.71 24.96 -17.24
C ASN A 111 -18.71 23.94 -16.69
N LEU A 112 -17.44 24.34 -16.57
CA LEU A 112 -16.39 23.57 -15.89
C LEU A 112 -16.47 23.79 -14.39
N ARG A 113 -16.50 22.69 -13.61
CA ARG A 113 -16.44 22.73 -12.15
C ARG A 113 -15.33 21.87 -11.59
N TYR A 114 -14.82 22.28 -10.44
CA TYR A 114 -13.83 21.56 -9.66
C TYR A 114 -14.52 20.59 -8.69
N LEU A 115 -14.15 19.31 -8.77
CA LEU A 115 -14.55 18.29 -7.79
C LEU A 115 -13.33 17.81 -7.03
N HIS A 116 -13.32 17.98 -5.70
CA HIS A 116 -12.25 17.50 -4.85
C HIS A 116 -12.24 15.97 -4.80
N ILE A 117 -11.09 15.39 -5.12
CA ILE A 117 -10.87 13.95 -5.14
C ILE A 117 -10.44 13.51 -3.75
N LYS A 118 -11.19 12.59 -3.16
CA LYS A 118 -10.77 11.88 -1.94
C LYS A 118 -9.46 11.12 -2.22
N LYS A 119 -8.44 11.28 -1.35
CA LYS A 119 -7.27 10.39 -1.29
C LYS A 119 -7.66 8.91 -1.44
N LYS A 120 -6.90 8.18 -2.24
CA LYS A 120 -7.10 6.75 -2.49
C LYS A 120 -6.80 5.94 -1.22
N GLY A 121 -7.62 4.92 -0.96
CA GLY A 121 -7.38 3.96 0.12
C GLY A 121 -6.18 3.06 -0.18
N THR A 122 -5.54 2.55 0.87
CA THR A 122 -4.50 1.53 0.75
C THR A 122 -5.12 0.14 0.78
N ALA A 123 -4.60 -0.77 -0.05
CA ALA A 123 -5.02 -2.16 -0.01
C ALA A 123 -4.49 -2.83 1.28
N PRO A 124 -5.30 -3.68 1.94
CA PRO A 124 -4.84 -4.43 3.10
C PRO A 124 -3.75 -5.41 2.68
N LYS A 125 -2.72 -5.53 3.52
CA LYS A 125 -1.55 -6.37 3.25
C LYS A 125 -1.59 -7.62 4.13
N CYS A 126 -0.99 -8.69 3.64
CA CYS A 126 -0.73 -9.88 4.43
C CYS A 126 0.26 -9.55 5.56
N GLY A 127 -0.03 -9.98 6.78
CA GLY A 127 0.84 -9.72 7.93
C GLY A 127 2.20 -10.44 7.89
N ASP A 128 2.32 -11.54 7.14
CA ASP A 128 3.57 -12.31 7.04
C ASP A 128 4.36 -11.91 5.80
N CYS A 129 3.70 -11.96 4.65
CA CYS A 129 4.35 -11.88 3.35
C CYS A 129 4.27 -10.46 2.74
N GLY A 130 3.52 -9.52 3.34
CA GLY A 130 3.41 -8.12 2.88
C GLY A 130 2.62 -7.90 1.57
N ILE A 131 2.23 -8.98 0.89
CA ILE A 131 1.47 -8.98 -0.37
C ILE A 131 0.07 -8.40 -0.15
N LYS A 132 -0.46 -7.67 -1.13
CA LYS A 132 -1.84 -7.15 -1.11
C LYS A 132 -2.84 -8.32 -1.10
N LEU A 133 -3.80 -8.29 -0.19
CA LEU A 133 -4.79 -9.36 -0.08
C LEU A 133 -5.81 -9.31 -1.22
N PRO A 134 -5.99 -10.40 -1.98
CA PRO A 134 -7.01 -10.45 -3.03
C PRO A 134 -8.40 -10.55 -2.41
N GLY A 135 -9.39 -9.99 -3.12
CA GLY A 135 -10.80 -10.04 -2.71
C GLY A 135 -11.22 -9.01 -1.67
N ILE A 136 -10.33 -8.12 -1.21
CA ILE A 136 -10.65 -7.06 -0.26
C ILE A 136 -10.44 -5.70 -0.92
N PRO A 137 -11.46 -4.82 -0.94
CA PRO A 137 -11.39 -3.56 -1.66
C PRO A 137 -10.47 -2.55 -0.97
N ALA A 138 -9.67 -1.80 -1.73
CA ALA A 138 -8.76 -0.78 -1.20
C ALA A 138 -9.51 0.53 -0.89
N LEU A 139 -10.03 0.64 0.33
CA LEU A 139 -10.90 1.76 0.75
C LEU A 139 -10.33 2.52 1.94
N ARG A 140 -10.97 3.65 2.27
CA ARG A 140 -10.58 4.45 3.44
C ARG A 140 -11.23 3.92 4.71
N PRO A 141 -10.67 4.19 5.91
CA PRO A 141 -11.23 3.70 7.17
C PRO A 141 -12.72 4.05 7.38
N ARG A 142 -13.14 5.25 6.97
CA ARG A 142 -14.56 5.66 7.05
C ARG A 142 -15.48 4.84 6.13
N GLU A 143 -15.01 4.52 4.92
CA GLU A 143 -15.76 3.70 3.96
C GLU A 143 -15.78 2.23 4.40
N TYR A 144 -14.69 1.76 5.00
CA TYR A 144 -14.63 0.45 5.64
C TYR A 144 -15.62 0.31 6.79
N ALA A 145 -15.95 1.37 7.53
CA ALA A 145 -16.99 1.29 8.57
C ALA A 145 -18.38 1.03 7.96
N GLN A 146 -18.68 1.62 6.80
CA GLN A 146 -20.00 1.57 6.16
C GLN A 146 -20.28 0.26 5.41
N ILE A 147 -19.24 -0.45 4.98
CA ILE A 147 -19.39 -1.65 4.15
C ILE A 147 -19.85 -2.86 4.98
N SER A 148 -20.51 -3.82 4.33
CA SER A 148 -20.92 -5.08 4.96
C SER A 148 -19.73 -6.01 5.22
N ARG A 149 -19.86 -6.90 6.21
CA ARG A 149 -18.81 -7.86 6.60
C ARG A 149 -18.25 -8.73 5.46
N PRO A 150 -19.05 -9.37 4.57
CA PRO A 150 -18.52 -10.27 3.55
C PRO A 150 -17.64 -9.59 2.52
N LYS A 151 -17.76 -8.27 2.35
CA LYS A 151 -16.89 -7.48 1.46
C LYS A 151 -15.55 -7.14 2.11
N LYS A 152 -15.41 -7.28 3.43
CA LYS A 152 -14.18 -6.95 4.19
C LYS A 152 -13.29 -8.18 4.44
N SER A 153 -13.89 -9.37 4.48
CA SER A 153 -13.21 -10.61 4.86
C SER A 153 -13.36 -11.69 3.80
N VAL A 154 -12.50 -12.71 3.87
CA VAL A 154 -12.59 -13.93 3.06
C VAL A 154 -13.04 -15.08 3.97
N SER A 155 -13.78 -16.06 3.46
CA SER A 155 -14.40 -17.16 4.23
C SER A 155 -13.43 -18.20 4.80
N ARG A 156 -12.13 -18.14 4.49
CA ARG A 156 -11.11 -19.08 5.01
C ARG A 156 -10.60 -18.69 6.41
N ALA A 157 -9.88 -19.61 7.06
CA ALA A 157 -9.11 -19.32 8.27
C ALA A 157 -8.12 -18.16 8.05
N TYR A 158 -8.07 -17.24 9.01
CA TYR A 158 -7.30 -15.98 8.93
C TYR A 158 -7.63 -15.11 7.70
N GLY A 159 -8.85 -15.23 7.17
CA GLY A 159 -9.35 -14.38 6.08
C GLY A 159 -9.28 -12.90 6.47
N GLY A 160 -8.77 -12.06 5.57
CA GLY A 160 -8.63 -10.63 5.84
C GLY A 160 -7.30 -10.20 6.45
N SER A 161 -6.52 -11.11 7.04
CA SER A 161 -5.20 -10.79 7.62
C SER A 161 -4.04 -11.53 6.94
N ARG A 162 -4.30 -12.74 6.42
CA ARG A 162 -3.28 -13.59 5.80
C ARG A 162 -3.70 -14.07 4.42
N CYS A 163 -2.72 -14.23 3.52
CA CYS A 163 -2.97 -14.80 2.20
C CYS A 163 -3.04 -16.34 2.27
N ALA A 164 -3.55 -16.98 1.21
CA ALA A 164 -3.73 -18.43 1.20
C ALA A 164 -2.40 -19.19 1.37
N GLY A 165 -1.31 -18.70 0.77
CA GLY A 165 0.03 -19.30 0.90
C GLY A 165 0.51 -19.32 2.35
N CYS A 166 0.58 -18.15 3.01
CA CYS A 166 1.09 -18.10 4.39
C CYS A 166 0.13 -18.83 5.38
N VAL A 167 -1.17 -19.01 5.05
CA VAL A 167 -2.10 -19.87 5.84
C VAL A 167 -1.77 -21.35 5.66
N LYS A 168 -1.54 -21.81 4.43
CA LYS A 168 -1.12 -23.20 4.14
C LYS A 168 0.16 -23.54 4.91
N ASP A 169 1.15 -22.66 4.85
CA ASP A 169 2.41 -22.90 5.54
C ASP A 169 2.24 -22.97 7.07
N ARG A 170 1.35 -22.17 7.66
CA ARG A 170 1.05 -22.23 9.10
C ARG A 170 0.45 -23.58 9.49
N ILE A 171 -0.49 -24.09 8.69
CA ILE A 171 -1.13 -25.39 8.93
C ILE A 171 -0.08 -26.50 8.84
N VAL A 172 0.70 -26.54 7.76
CA VAL A 172 1.71 -27.57 7.53
C VAL A 172 2.81 -27.52 8.60
N ARG A 173 3.31 -26.33 8.95
CA ARG A 173 4.32 -26.18 10.01
C ARG A 173 3.79 -26.64 11.36
N ALA A 174 2.56 -26.26 11.73
CA ALA A 174 1.95 -26.68 12.98
C ALA A 174 1.85 -28.20 13.07
N PHE A 175 1.31 -28.83 12.02
CA PHE A 175 1.18 -30.28 11.93
C PHE A 175 2.53 -31.00 12.06
N LEU A 176 3.52 -30.64 11.23
CA LEU A 176 4.83 -31.32 11.27
C LEU A 176 5.55 -31.15 12.61
N ILE A 177 5.41 -30.00 13.26
CA ILE A 177 6.00 -29.76 14.58
C ILE A 177 5.31 -30.62 15.65
N GLU A 178 3.99 -30.79 15.56
CA GLU A 178 3.24 -31.65 16.48
C GLU A 178 3.63 -33.13 16.31
N GLU A 179 3.72 -33.61 15.07
CA GLU A 179 4.18 -34.96 14.77
C GLU A 179 5.59 -35.22 15.29
N GLN A 180 6.53 -34.30 15.01
CA GLN A 180 7.89 -34.41 15.53
C GLN A 180 7.94 -34.39 17.07
N LYS A 181 7.06 -33.62 17.73
CA LYS A 181 6.96 -33.61 19.19
C LYS A 181 6.49 -34.95 19.74
N ILE A 182 5.51 -35.60 19.10
CA ILE A 182 5.00 -36.91 19.51
C ILE A 182 6.09 -37.96 19.35
N VAL A 183 6.74 -38.02 18.19
CA VAL A 183 7.85 -38.96 17.93
C VAL A 183 8.97 -38.80 18.95
N LYS A 184 9.36 -37.54 19.25
CA LYS A 184 10.39 -37.26 20.27
C LYS A 184 9.98 -37.71 21.68
N LYS A 185 8.71 -37.67 22.04
CA LYS A 185 8.22 -38.16 23.35
C LYS A 185 8.26 -39.68 23.42
N VAL A 186 7.73 -40.36 22.40
CA VAL A 186 7.72 -41.82 22.34
C VAL A 186 9.14 -42.40 22.39
N LEU A 187 10.08 -41.83 21.62
CA LEU A 187 11.47 -42.28 21.64
C LEU A 187 12.12 -42.14 23.02
N LYS A 188 11.83 -41.05 23.75
CA LYS A 188 12.32 -40.86 25.12
C LYS A 188 11.72 -41.88 26.09
N GLU A 189 10.41 -42.08 26.05
CA GLU A 189 9.73 -43.08 26.89
C GLU A 189 10.23 -44.50 26.62
N SER A 190 10.47 -44.85 25.35
CA SER A 190 11.03 -46.15 24.96
C SER A 190 12.46 -46.34 25.50
N GLN A 191 13.30 -45.30 25.44
CA GLN A 191 14.65 -45.34 26.01
C GLN A 191 14.63 -45.50 27.54
N GLU A 192 13.74 -44.81 28.23
CA GLU A 192 13.55 -44.92 29.69
C GLU A 192 13.04 -46.32 30.09
N LYS A 193 12.11 -46.89 29.32
CA LYS A 193 11.64 -48.29 29.50
C LYS A 193 12.76 -49.31 29.23
N ALA A 194 13.60 -49.07 28.22
CA ALA A 194 14.74 -49.94 27.93
C ALA A 194 15.82 -49.86 29.03
N ALA A 195 16.13 -48.65 29.52
CA ALA A 195 17.09 -48.45 30.60
C ALA A 195 16.62 -49.06 31.94
N THR A 196 15.33 -48.95 32.26
CA THR A 196 14.77 -49.56 33.48
C THR A 196 14.73 -51.08 33.41
N SER A 197 14.38 -51.66 32.26
CA SER A 197 14.40 -53.13 32.06
C SER A 197 15.82 -53.71 32.10
N ALA A 198 16.82 -52.99 31.56
CA ALA A 198 18.23 -53.37 31.67
C ALA A 198 18.76 -53.30 33.10
N LYS A 199 18.26 -52.37 33.94
CA LYS A 199 18.67 -52.22 35.35
C LYS A 199 17.99 -53.21 36.31
N LYS A 200 16.90 -53.86 35.87
CA LYS A 200 16.17 -54.87 36.64
C LYS A 200 16.69 -56.29 36.41
N ARG A 201 17.49 -56.50 35.36
CA ARG A 201 18.27 -57.72 35.14
C ARG A 201 19.60 -57.60 35.86
#